data_AF-A0A964R1C8-F1
#
_entry.id   AF-A0A964R1C8-F1
#
_cell.length_a   1.000
_cell.length_b   1.000
_cell.length_c   1.000
_cell.angle_alpha   90.00
_cell.angle_beta   90.00
_cell.angle_gamma   90.00
#
_symmetry.space_group_name_H-M   'P 1'
#
loop_
_entity.id
_entity.type
_entity.pdbx_description
1 polymer ?
#
loop_
_entity_poly.entity_id
_entity_poly.type
_entity_poly.pdbx_seq_one_letter_code
_entity_poly.pdbx_strand_id
1 'polypeptide(L)'
;MKSVVRILFFLSGMLAVSGCGTYRRVGLSPARAKEVESESVQLRYALSAVVEEKILALDPEHVTDAEIRGVLAGAPAPRMMLIHGGLESVFKHMVSFGEFLIGMGYPGQSITNPGDGTYTFSCLESADMIAGIAAWYYEKESLRPMIVGHSQGGMQAIKVLHRLNGVYSTNLTVWNPLTWKSENRFEITDPLTGRPRSVVGLKISYASTACAGGLTRLLPNQWDVIGKLRAIPNSVEEFTGFYNGPDWKGGDNLGFGPANHSHALGTARVRNVQLPSEYEHSKIPDTRHLLQSQPMMDWINAYRPADVVFDAPTLEATFTGDSRHILWAADVWFSIKKHWVLELQNLIRARRAAQHVR
;
A
#
# COMPACT_ATOMS: atom_id res chain seq x y z
N MET A 1 34.68 -27.69 9.44
CA MET A 1 34.55 -27.68 7.96
C MET A 1 33.24 -28.29 7.46
N LYS A 2 32.86 -29.52 7.87
CA LYS A 2 31.62 -30.19 7.38
C LYS A 2 30.30 -29.44 7.70
N SER A 3 30.22 -28.74 8.83
CA SER A 3 29.03 -27.95 9.19
C SER A 3 28.89 -26.63 8.42
N VAL A 4 30.01 -26.00 8.05
CA VAL A 4 30.02 -24.76 7.25
C VAL A 4 29.59 -25.04 5.81
N VAL A 5 30.04 -26.18 5.26
CA VAL A 5 29.60 -26.64 3.93
C VAL A 5 28.10 -26.96 3.91
N ARG A 6 27.54 -27.55 4.98
CA ARG A 6 26.09 -27.80 5.08
C ARG A 6 25.25 -26.51 5.17
N ILE A 7 25.73 -25.49 5.88
CA ILE A 7 25.05 -24.18 5.95
C ILE A 7 25.08 -23.48 4.59
N LEU A 8 26.22 -23.53 3.88
CA LEU A 8 26.34 -22.99 2.52
C LEU A 8 25.44 -23.73 1.53
N PHE A 9 25.34 -25.06 1.60
CA PHE A 9 24.39 -25.82 0.76
C PHE A 9 22.91 -25.53 1.10
N PHE A 10 22.57 -25.28 2.37
CA PHE A 10 21.21 -24.88 2.76
C PHE A 10 20.85 -23.46 2.25
N LEU A 11 21.78 -22.50 2.35
CA LEU A 11 21.62 -21.16 1.79
C LEU A 11 21.56 -21.17 0.25
N SER A 12 22.35 -22.04 -0.39
CA SER A 12 22.34 -22.26 -1.85
C SER A 12 21.04 -22.94 -2.31
N GLY A 13 20.50 -23.86 -1.52
CA GLY A 13 19.20 -24.51 -1.76
C GLY A 13 18.03 -23.55 -1.63
N MET A 14 18.07 -22.60 -0.68
CA MET A 14 17.08 -21.52 -0.59
C MET A 14 17.15 -20.54 -1.78
N LEU A 15 18.32 -20.38 -2.40
CA LEU A 15 18.47 -19.58 -3.63
C LEU A 15 17.96 -20.31 -4.89
N ALA A 16 17.87 -21.65 -4.87
CA ALA A 16 17.62 -22.46 -6.06
C ALA A 16 16.18 -23.00 -6.21
N VAL A 17 15.33 -22.94 -5.17
CA VAL A 17 13.99 -23.60 -5.19
C VAL A 17 12.83 -22.68 -4.79
N SER A 18 12.87 -21.42 -5.20
CA SER A 18 11.66 -20.59 -5.21
C SER A 18 11.55 -19.90 -6.53
N GLY A 19 10.62 -20.36 -7.37
CA GLY A 19 10.13 -19.56 -8.49
C GLY A 19 9.75 -18.20 -7.92
N CYS A 20 10.57 -17.19 -8.22
CA CYS A 20 10.25 -15.83 -7.84
C CYS A 20 8.95 -15.51 -8.52
N GLY A 21 7.93 -15.14 -7.76
CA GLY A 21 6.67 -14.64 -8.32
C GLY A 21 6.98 -13.35 -9.06
N THR A 22 7.35 -13.43 -10.32
CA THR A 22 7.50 -12.28 -11.20
C THR A 22 6.61 -12.50 -12.39
N TYR A 23 5.87 -11.46 -12.77
CA TYR A 23 5.30 -11.37 -14.10
C TYR A 23 5.72 -10.02 -14.65
N ARG A 24 5.97 -10.00 -15.96
CA ARG A 24 6.53 -8.83 -16.63
C ARG A 24 5.47 -7.75 -16.70
N ARG A 25 5.62 -6.69 -15.89
CA ARG A 25 4.83 -5.47 -16.04
C ARG A 25 5.24 -4.74 -17.31
N VAL A 26 4.26 -4.32 -18.10
CA VAL A 26 4.48 -3.60 -19.35
C VAL A 26 3.68 -2.31 -19.38
N GLY A 27 4.22 -1.34 -20.12
CA GLY A 27 3.52 -0.12 -20.47
C GLY A 27 2.64 -0.30 -21.70
N LEU A 28 1.70 0.61 -21.85
CA LEU A 28 0.91 0.86 -23.04
C LEU A 28 1.78 1.36 -24.20
N SER A 29 1.23 1.26 -25.41
CA SER A 29 1.76 2.00 -26.55
C SER A 29 1.69 3.51 -26.29
N PRO A 30 2.60 4.34 -26.85
CA PRO A 30 2.59 5.77 -26.60
C PRO A 30 1.25 6.47 -26.91
N ALA A 31 0.56 6.04 -27.97
CA ALA A 31 -0.75 6.58 -28.33
C ALA A 31 -1.81 6.27 -27.27
N ARG A 32 -1.90 5.01 -26.83
CA ARG A 32 -2.86 4.61 -25.79
C ARG A 32 -2.50 5.20 -24.42
N ALA A 33 -1.22 5.33 -24.10
CA ALA A 33 -0.78 6.02 -22.88
C ALA A 33 -1.26 7.48 -22.85
N LYS A 34 -1.15 8.20 -23.98
CA LYS A 34 -1.63 9.59 -24.07
C LYS A 34 -3.14 9.70 -23.92
N GLU A 35 -3.89 8.74 -24.46
CA GLU A 35 -5.35 8.68 -24.32
C GLU A 35 -5.75 8.45 -22.86
N VAL A 36 -5.20 7.43 -22.20
CA VAL A 36 -5.46 7.14 -20.78
C VAL A 36 -5.05 8.31 -19.89
N GLU A 37 -3.91 8.95 -20.16
CA GLU A 37 -3.49 10.14 -19.41
C GLU A 37 -4.51 11.28 -19.54
N SER A 38 -5.07 11.49 -20.73
CA SER A 38 -6.08 12.52 -20.96
C SER A 38 -7.40 12.22 -20.23
N GLU A 39 -7.82 10.95 -20.17
CA GLU A 39 -8.99 10.48 -19.40
C GLU A 39 -8.79 10.72 -17.89
N SER A 40 -7.60 10.38 -17.35
CA SER A 40 -7.25 10.65 -15.94
C SER A 40 -7.31 12.14 -15.60
N VAL A 41 -6.86 13.01 -16.52
CA VAL A 41 -6.96 14.47 -16.33
C VAL A 41 -8.42 14.92 -16.34
N GLN A 42 -9.28 14.37 -17.20
CA GLN A 42 -10.71 14.72 -17.24
C GLN A 42 -11.44 14.30 -15.95
N LEU A 43 -11.11 13.14 -15.38
CA LEU A 43 -11.65 12.70 -14.08
C LEU A 43 -11.36 13.70 -12.96
N ARG A 44 -10.27 14.47 -13.02
CA ARG A 44 -9.96 15.53 -12.04
C ARG A 44 -11.02 16.64 -11.99
N TYR A 45 -11.80 16.83 -13.05
CA TYR A 45 -12.71 17.97 -13.21
C TYR A 45 -14.20 17.62 -13.07
N ALA A 46 -14.55 16.35 -12.86
CA ALA A 46 -15.92 15.87 -13.07
C ALA A 46 -16.84 15.86 -11.82
N LEU A 47 -16.37 16.22 -10.62
CA LEU A 47 -17.22 16.22 -9.43
C LEU A 47 -18.21 17.40 -9.47
N SER A 48 -19.50 17.09 -9.37
CA SER A 48 -20.54 18.12 -9.17
C SER A 48 -20.44 18.73 -7.78
N ALA A 49 -20.88 19.98 -7.61
CA ALA A 49 -20.90 20.65 -6.30
C ALA A 49 -21.67 19.84 -5.24
N VAL A 50 -22.75 19.16 -5.62
CA VAL A 50 -23.54 18.30 -4.72
C VAL A 50 -22.70 17.10 -4.23
N VAL A 51 -21.92 16.48 -5.11
CA VAL A 51 -21.03 15.37 -4.73
C VAL A 51 -19.89 15.88 -3.86
N GLU A 52 -19.32 17.05 -4.16
CA GLU A 52 -18.29 17.65 -3.31
C GLU A 52 -18.78 17.91 -1.88
N GLU A 53 -19.98 18.49 -1.70
CA GLU A 53 -20.55 18.69 -0.36
C GLU A 53 -20.75 17.38 0.40
N LYS A 54 -21.26 16.34 -0.29
CA LYS A 54 -21.41 15.02 0.32
C LYS A 54 -20.07 14.45 0.79
N ILE A 55 -19.02 14.57 -0.02
CA ILE A 55 -17.66 14.13 0.33
C ILE A 55 -17.09 14.93 1.51
N LEU A 56 -17.28 16.26 1.52
CA LEU A 56 -16.82 17.13 2.61
C LEU A 56 -17.54 16.84 3.93
N ALA A 57 -18.77 16.32 3.88
CA ALA A 57 -19.56 15.93 5.04
C ALA A 57 -19.23 14.52 5.58
N LEU A 58 -18.51 13.69 4.82
CA LEU A 58 -18.11 12.36 5.29
C LEU A 58 -17.16 12.49 6.49
N ASP A 59 -17.38 11.63 7.49
CA ASP A 59 -16.41 11.40 8.56
C ASP A 59 -15.39 10.33 8.09
N PRO A 60 -14.11 10.68 7.90
CA PRO A 60 -13.09 9.72 7.47
C PRO A 60 -12.92 8.53 8.41
N GLU A 61 -13.26 8.66 9.69
CA GLU A 61 -13.16 7.56 10.66
C GLU A 61 -14.44 6.73 10.75
N HIS A 62 -15.51 7.13 10.06
CA HIS A 62 -16.81 6.45 10.11
C HIS A 62 -17.45 6.14 8.76
N VAL A 63 -16.64 5.85 7.74
CA VAL A 63 -17.13 5.53 6.38
C VAL A 63 -17.90 4.20 6.33
N THR A 64 -19.16 4.28 5.93
CA THR A 64 -20.13 3.19 5.79
C THR A 64 -20.13 2.57 4.38
N ASP A 65 -20.70 1.36 4.23
CA ASP A 65 -20.85 0.71 2.90
C ASP A 65 -21.72 1.55 1.95
N ALA A 66 -22.79 2.17 2.47
CA ALA A 66 -23.67 3.03 1.69
C ALA A 66 -22.94 4.27 1.13
N GLU A 67 -22.02 4.86 1.90
CA GLU A 67 -21.20 5.98 1.44
C GLU A 67 -20.18 5.52 0.40
N ILE A 68 -19.62 4.32 0.54
CA ILE A 68 -18.70 3.74 -0.45
C ILE A 68 -19.43 3.52 -1.77
N ARG A 69 -20.55 2.80 -1.74
CA ARG A 69 -21.29 2.43 -2.96
C ARG A 69 -22.12 3.58 -3.54
N GLY A 70 -22.39 4.61 -2.74
CA GLY A 70 -23.16 5.78 -3.15
C GLY A 70 -22.29 7.00 -3.47
N VAL A 71 -21.63 7.56 -2.46
CA VAL A 71 -20.89 8.83 -2.59
C VAL A 71 -19.54 8.61 -3.27
N LEU A 72 -18.78 7.60 -2.83
CA LEU A 72 -17.40 7.38 -3.28
C LEU A 72 -17.33 6.62 -4.61
N ALA A 73 -18.34 5.83 -4.97
CA ALA A 73 -18.36 5.04 -6.21
C ALA A 73 -18.18 5.89 -7.48
N GLY A 74 -18.62 7.15 -7.46
CA GLY A 74 -18.44 8.11 -8.56
C GLY A 74 -17.25 9.06 -8.39
N ALA A 75 -16.47 8.93 -7.31
CA ALA A 75 -15.34 9.79 -7.01
C ALA A 75 -14.00 9.13 -7.39
N PRO A 76 -12.96 9.91 -7.71
CA PRO A 76 -11.63 9.34 -7.89
C PRO A 76 -11.14 8.71 -6.59
N ALA A 77 -10.35 7.65 -6.68
CA ALA A 77 -9.72 6.99 -5.55
C ALA A 77 -8.20 7.10 -5.64
N PRO A 78 -7.48 7.26 -4.52
CA PRO A 78 -6.03 7.19 -4.53
C PRO A 78 -5.53 5.91 -5.21
N ARG A 79 -4.33 5.93 -5.79
CA ARG A 79 -3.74 4.70 -6.30
C ARG A 79 -3.37 3.77 -5.16
N MET A 80 -3.83 2.53 -5.24
CA MET A 80 -3.45 1.46 -4.33
C MET A 80 -2.28 0.68 -4.93
N MET A 81 -1.11 0.81 -4.32
CA MET A 81 0.11 0.16 -4.75
C MET A 81 0.37 -1.07 -3.89
N LEU A 82 -0.05 -2.24 -4.39
CA LEU A 82 0.14 -3.52 -3.72
C LEU A 82 1.53 -4.09 -4.05
N ILE A 83 2.31 -4.51 -3.05
CA ILE A 83 3.65 -5.08 -3.25
C ILE A 83 3.71 -6.48 -2.63
N HIS A 84 3.90 -7.51 -3.46
CA HIS A 84 3.95 -8.90 -3.00
C HIS A 84 5.37 -9.33 -2.56
N GLY A 85 5.45 -10.36 -1.72
CA GLY A 85 6.70 -11.04 -1.34
C GLY A 85 7.20 -12.04 -2.39
N GLY A 86 8.44 -12.51 -2.25
CA GLY A 86 9.17 -13.17 -3.34
C GLY A 86 8.68 -14.56 -3.80
N LEU A 87 7.72 -15.20 -3.11
CA LEU A 87 7.22 -16.53 -3.51
C LEU A 87 5.99 -16.41 -4.43
N GLU A 88 5.89 -17.25 -5.46
CA GLU A 88 4.72 -17.26 -6.37
C GLU A 88 3.37 -17.44 -5.64
N SER A 89 3.32 -18.26 -4.59
CA SER A 89 2.11 -18.42 -3.78
C SER A 89 1.71 -17.11 -3.09
N VAL A 90 2.69 -16.35 -2.59
CA VAL A 90 2.47 -15.05 -1.94
C VAL A 90 1.94 -14.02 -2.93
N PHE A 91 2.39 -14.05 -4.17
CA PHE A 91 1.82 -13.23 -5.25
C PHE A 91 0.30 -13.45 -5.38
N LYS A 92 -0.16 -14.71 -5.43
CA LYS A 92 -1.60 -15.03 -5.56
C LYS A 92 -2.42 -14.53 -4.38
N HIS A 93 -1.89 -14.60 -3.16
CA HIS A 93 -2.55 -14.04 -1.98
C HIS A 93 -2.64 -12.51 -2.04
N MET A 94 -1.62 -11.83 -2.56
CA MET A 94 -1.70 -10.37 -2.72
C MET A 94 -2.69 -9.95 -3.82
N VAL A 95 -2.87 -10.77 -4.86
CA VAL A 95 -3.97 -10.61 -5.83
C VAL A 95 -5.33 -10.82 -5.16
N SER A 96 -5.47 -11.86 -4.33
CA SER A 96 -6.68 -12.11 -3.52
C SER A 96 -7.06 -10.88 -2.68
N PHE A 97 -6.09 -10.17 -2.11
CA PHE A 97 -6.35 -8.89 -1.44
C PHE A 97 -6.84 -7.79 -2.39
N GLY A 98 -6.23 -7.64 -3.57
CA GLY A 98 -6.71 -6.69 -4.58
C GLY A 98 -8.16 -6.98 -5.00
N GLU A 99 -8.52 -8.25 -5.17
CA GLU A 99 -9.89 -8.67 -5.49
C GLU A 99 -10.85 -8.43 -4.32
N PHE A 100 -10.40 -8.65 -3.08
CA PHE A 100 -11.13 -8.28 -1.87
C PHE A 100 -11.48 -6.78 -1.86
N LEU A 101 -10.49 -5.90 -2.09
CA LEU A 101 -10.73 -4.46 -2.14
C LEU A 101 -11.77 -4.07 -3.20
N ILE A 102 -11.72 -4.69 -4.37
CA ILE A 102 -12.72 -4.46 -5.44
C ILE A 102 -14.11 -4.89 -4.98
N GLY A 103 -14.23 -6.07 -4.35
CA GLY A 103 -15.51 -6.56 -3.82
C GLY A 103 -16.09 -5.67 -2.72
N MET A 104 -15.23 -5.06 -1.91
CA MET A 104 -15.61 -4.07 -0.89
C MET A 104 -15.98 -2.69 -1.49
N GLY A 105 -15.79 -2.48 -2.79
CA GLY A 105 -16.21 -1.28 -3.51
C GLY A 105 -15.07 -0.33 -3.91
N TYR A 106 -13.81 -0.73 -3.73
CA TYR A 106 -12.68 0.07 -4.21
C TYR A 106 -12.55 -0.01 -5.74
N PRO A 107 -12.27 1.10 -6.46
CA PRO A 107 -12.20 1.06 -7.92
C PRO A 107 -11.04 0.19 -8.42
N GLY A 108 -11.33 -0.86 -9.18
CA GLY A 108 -10.31 -1.79 -9.70
C GLY A 108 -9.24 -1.10 -10.54
N GLN A 109 -9.62 -0.08 -11.31
CA GLN A 109 -8.69 0.73 -12.10
C GLN A 109 -7.64 1.45 -11.25
N SER A 110 -7.94 1.76 -9.99
CA SER A 110 -6.99 2.39 -9.04
C SER A 110 -6.03 1.39 -8.40
N ILE A 111 -6.22 0.08 -8.65
CA ILE A 111 -5.35 -1.00 -8.18
C ILE A 111 -4.50 -1.52 -9.35
N THR A 112 -5.13 -1.88 -10.47
CA THR A 112 -4.48 -2.59 -11.57
C THR A 112 -3.60 -1.71 -12.44
N ASN A 113 -2.54 -2.28 -13.00
CA ASN A 113 -1.73 -1.65 -14.04
C ASN A 113 -2.60 -1.38 -15.29
N PRO A 114 -2.66 -0.15 -15.80
CA PRO A 114 -3.40 0.12 -17.03
C PRO A 114 -2.79 -0.56 -18.26
N GLY A 115 -1.50 -0.93 -18.24
CA GLY A 115 -0.81 -1.57 -19.37
C GLY A 115 -1.15 -3.04 -19.60
N ASP A 116 -1.38 -3.80 -18.52
CA ASP A 116 -1.53 -5.26 -18.59
C ASP A 116 -2.53 -5.84 -17.57
N GLY A 117 -3.24 -4.98 -16.83
CA GLY A 117 -4.24 -5.39 -15.84
C GLY A 117 -3.66 -5.97 -14.54
N THR A 118 -2.34 -5.93 -14.35
CA THR A 118 -1.73 -6.61 -13.22
C THR A 118 -1.88 -5.88 -11.89
N TYR A 119 -2.07 -6.61 -10.79
CA TYR A 119 -2.45 -6.05 -9.49
C TYR A 119 -1.31 -5.50 -8.64
N THR A 120 -0.10 -6.05 -8.80
CA THR A 120 0.95 -5.91 -7.77
C THR A 120 2.30 -5.58 -8.36
N PHE A 121 3.09 -4.82 -7.63
CA PHE A 121 4.53 -4.70 -7.82
C PHE A 121 5.25 -5.89 -7.15
N SER A 122 6.42 -6.23 -7.68
CA SER A 122 7.29 -7.25 -7.09
C SER A 122 8.23 -6.65 -6.06
N CYS A 123 8.54 -7.41 -5.00
CA CYS A 123 9.60 -7.04 -4.05
C CYS A 123 11.01 -6.98 -4.67
N LEU A 124 11.16 -7.35 -5.94
CA LEU A 124 12.40 -7.28 -6.71
C LEU A 124 12.46 -6.06 -7.65
N GLU A 125 11.35 -5.33 -7.83
CA GLU A 125 11.35 -4.12 -8.64
C GLU A 125 12.11 -2.98 -7.94
N SER A 126 12.55 -1.99 -8.72
CA SER A 126 13.28 -0.85 -8.19
C SER A 126 12.40 -0.02 -7.24
N ALA A 127 12.89 0.24 -6.03
CA ALA A 127 12.22 1.13 -5.10
C ALA A 127 12.15 2.57 -5.65
N ASP A 128 13.18 3.00 -6.39
CA ASP A 128 13.23 4.31 -7.01
C ASP A 128 12.17 4.45 -8.10
N MET A 129 11.96 3.39 -8.89
CA MET A 129 10.89 3.31 -9.88
C MET A 129 9.52 3.43 -9.22
N ILE A 130 9.26 2.64 -8.17
CA ILE A 130 7.97 2.65 -7.47
C ILE A 130 7.70 4.03 -6.85
N ALA A 131 8.71 4.66 -6.26
CA ALA A 131 8.61 6.01 -5.71
C ALA A 131 8.34 7.07 -6.80
N GLY A 132 9.02 6.97 -7.95
CA GLY A 132 8.76 7.82 -9.12
C GLY A 132 7.37 7.64 -9.72
N ILE A 133 6.83 6.41 -9.70
CA ILE A 133 5.45 6.10 -10.08
C ILE A 133 4.47 6.74 -9.10
N ALA A 134 4.72 6.67 -7.80
CA ALA A 134 3.87 7.29 -6.80
C ALA A 134 3.76 8.81 -7.01
N ALA A 135 4.87 9.46 -7.34
CA ALA A 135 4.90 10.89 -7.66
C ALA A 135 4.16 11.21 -8.97
N TRP A 136 4.33 10.38 -10.01
CA TRP A 136 3.58 10.52 -11.24
C TRP A 136 2.08 10.43 -10.99
N TYR A 137 1.62 9.43 -10.24
CA TYR A 137 0.19 9.30 -9.92
C TYR A 137 -0.35 10.47 -9.09
N TYR A 138 0.40 10.95 -8.09
CA TYR A 138 -0.01 12.15 -7.36
C TYR A 138 -0.16 13.36 -8.29
N GLU A 139 0.84 13.65 -9.12
CA GLU A 139 0.75 14.72 -10.13
C GLU A 139 -0.42 14.52 -11.11
N LYS A 140 -0.70 13.25 -11.46
CA LYS A 140 -1.62 12.88 -12.52
C LYS A 140 -3.08 12.70 -12.10
N GLU A 141 -3.32 12.39 -10.84
CA GLU A 141 -4.63 12.05 -10.30
C GLU A 141 -5.01 12.91 -9.08
N SER A 142 -4.10 13.76 -8.62
CA SER A 142 -4.30 14.73 -7.52
C SER A 142 -4.52 14.13 -6.13
N LEU A 143 -4.46 12.81 -6.00
CA LEU A 143 -4.61 12.08 -4.74
C LEU A 143 -3.31 11.35 -4.41
N ARG A 144 -2.79 11.50 -3.19
CA ARG A 144 -1.55 10.83 -2.80
C ARG A 144 -1.78 9.31 -2.71
N PRO A 145 -0.96 8.48 -3.37
CA PRO A 145 -1.11 7.02 -3.35
C PRO A 145 -1.05 6.41 -1.94
N MET A 146 -1.52 5.18 -1.83
CA MET A 146 -1.38 4.30 -0.66
C MET A 146 -0.57 3.06 -1.02
N ILE A 147 0.18 2.50 -0.07
CA ILE A 147 1.02 1.32 -0.29
C ILE A 147 0.67 0.22 0.72
N VAL A 148 0.46 -1.01 0.24
CA VAL A 148 0.34 -2.20 1.10
C VAL A 148 1.37 -3.22 0.67
N GLY A 149 2.29 -3.56 1.56
CA GLY A 149 3.34 -4.53 1.30
C GLY A 149 3.25 -5.75 2.20
N HIS A 150 3.44 -6.95 1.65
CA HIS A 150 3.46 -8.19 2.42
C HIS A 150 4.81 -8.90 2.31
N SER A 151 5.31 -9.45 3.43
CA SER A 151 6.58 -10.16 3.50
C SER A 151 7.74 -9.29 2.95
N GLN A 152 8.53 -9.78 1.99
CA GLN A 152 9.54 -8.96 1.30
C GLN A 152 8.95 -7.73 0.58
N GLY A 153 7.68 -7.75 0.18
CA GLY A 153 6.97 -6.59 -0.35
C GLY A 153 6.74 -5.51 0.71
N GLY A 154 6.59 -5.90 1.98
CA GLY A 154 6.58 -4.95 3.11
C GLY A 154 7.93 -4.26 3.30
N MET A 155 9.04 -5.00 3.15
CA MET A 155 10.37 -4.38 3.15
C MET A 155 10.55 -3.42 1.97
N GLN A 156 10.03 -3.78 0.81
CA GLN A 156 10.05 -2.93 -0.38
C GLN A 156 9.23 -1.64 -0.18
N ALA A 157 8.07 -1.72 0.47
CA ALA A 157 7.30 -0.52 0.85
C ALA A 157 8.14 0.41 1.74
N ILE A 158 8.86 -0.12 2.73
CA ILE A 158 9.77 0.68 3.58
C ILE A 158 10.89 1.32 2.76
N LYS A 159 11.48 0.62 1.78
CA LYS A 159 12.48 1.22 0.88
C LYS A 159 11.91 2.43 0.15
N VAL A 160 10.72 2.30 -0.43
CA VAL A 160 10.03 3.38 -1.13
C VAL A 160 9.86 4.59 -0.21
N LEU A 161 9.41 4.38 1.04
CA LEU A 161 9.29 5.47 2.01
C LEU A 161 10.64 6.17 2.25
N HIS A 162 11.72 5.42 2.47
CA HIS A 162 13.03 6.04 2.70
C HIS A 162 13.62 6.70 1.44
N ARG A 163 13.29 6.23 0.22
CA ARG A 163 13.65 6.92 -1.03
C ARG A 163 12.93 8.26 -1.14
N LEU A 164 11.63 8.29 -0.88
CA LEU A 164 10.84 9.53 -0.85
C LEU A 164 11.32 10.49 0.24
N ASN A 165 11.85 9.97 1.36
CA ASN A 165 12.44 10.80 2.42
C ASN A 165 13.86 11.31 2.10
N GLY A 166 14.43 10.97 0.94
CA GLY A 166 15.74 11.45 0.50
C GLY A 166 16.94 10.81 1.21
N VAL A 167 16.75 9.65 1.86
CA VAL A 167 17.82 8.99 2.63
C VAL A 167 18.96 8.48 1.74
N TYR A 168 18.65 8.11 0.49
CA TYR A 168 19.60 7.47 -0.43
C TYR A 168 20.03 8.35 -1.59
N SER A 169 19.21 9.35 -1.95
CA SER A 169 19.48 10.28 -3.04
C SER A 169 18.67 11.55 -2.81
N THR A 170 19.22 12.69 -3.21
CA THR A 170 18.50 13.97 -3.28
C THR A 170 17.68 14.12 -4.56
N ASN A 171 17.91 13.25 -5.54
CA ASN A 171 17.23 13.24 -6.83
C ASN A 171 16.54 11.90 -7.06
N LEU A 172 15.23 11.93 -7.34
CA LEU A 172 14.46 10.75 -7.68
C LEU A 172 13.69 11.02 -8.97
N THR A 173 13.90 10.19 -10.00
CA THR A 173 13.27 10.42 -11.30
C THR A 173 11.78 10.17 -11.22
N VAL A 174 10.99 11.01 -11.88
CA VAL A 174 9.59 10.66 -12.16
C VAL A 174 9.56 9.43 -13.07
N TRP A 175 8.59 8.54 -12.85
CA TRP A 175 8.42 7.35 -13.66
C TRP A 175 6.99 7.24 -14.13
N ASN A 176 6.80 7.15 -15.44
CA ASN A 176 5.50 7.06 -16.07
C ASN A 176 5.00 5.60 -16.03
N PRO A 177 3.97 5.28 -15.24
CA PRO A 177 3.45 3.93 -15.15
C PRO A 177 2.72 3.51 -16.45
N LEU A 178 2.19 4.46 -17.23
CA LEU A 178 1.50 4.15 -18.48
C LEU A 178 2.47 3.68 -19.56
N THR A 179 3.65 4.28 -19.67
CA THR A 179 4.67 3.88 -20.67
C THR A 179 5.73 2.94 -20.10
N TRP A 180 5.73 2.76 -18.78
CA TRP A 180 6.73 2.00 -18.03
C TRP A 180 8.17 2.50 -18.26
N LYS A 181 8.33 3.82 -18.27
CA LYS A 181 9.62 4.50 -18.51
C LYS A 181 9.85 5.63 -17.52
N SER A 182 11.11 5.84 -17.18
CA SER A 182 11.56 7.06 -16.49
C SER A 182 11.33 8.29 -17.37
N GLU A 183 10.79 9.34 -16.78
CA GLU A 183 10.78 10.68 -17.37
C GLU A 183 12.03 11.41 -16.85
N ASN A 184 12.84 11.99 -17.74
CA ASN A 184 14.11 12.65 -17.40
C ASN A 184 13.90 13.98 -16.64
N ARG A 185 13.25 13.90 -15.48
CA ARG A 185 12.89 15.00 -14.58
C ARG A 185 12.80 14.46 -13.15
N PHE A 186 13.07 15.34 -12.20
CA PHE A 186 13.09 15.02 -10.76
C PHE A 186 12.03 15.78 -9.96
N GLU A 187 11.21 16.57 -10.67
CA GLU A 187 10.16 17.40 -10.09
C GLU A 187 8.81 17.07 -10.74
N ILE A 188 7.77 17.22 -9.94
CA ILE A 188 6.37 17.19 -10.34
C ILE A 188 5.74 18.57 -10.15
N THR A 189 4.66 18.83 -10.89
CA THR A 189 3.78 19.95 -10.57
C THR A 189 2.82 19.50 -9.47
N ASP A 190 2.91 20.12 -8.29
CA ASP A 190 1.99 19.80 -7.21
C ASP A 190 0.55 20.14 -7.64
N PRO A 191 -0.36 19.17 -7.70
CA PRO A 191 -1.69 19.33 -8.27
C PRO A 191 -2.61 20.22 -7.42
N LEU A 192 -2.28 20.44 -6.13
CA LEU A 192 -3.08 21.24 -5.21
C LEU A 192 -2.67 22.72 -5.22
N THR A 193 -1.41 23.00 -5.53
CA THR A 193 -0.84 24.36 -5.49
C THR A 193 -0.40 24.90 -6.85
N GLY A 194 -0.23 24.02 -7.85
CA GLY A 194 0.33 24.34 -9.17
C GLY A 194 1.83 24.62 -9.18
N ARG A 195 2.53 24.47 -8.05
CA ARG A 195 3.96 24.79 -7.92
C ARG A 195 4.84 23.57 -8.21
N PRO A 196 6.05 23.76 -8.77
CA PRO A 196 7.05 22.70 -8.85
C PRO A 196 7.41 22.17 -7.45
N ARG A 197 7.59 20.86 -7.36
CA ARG A 197 7.99 20.13 -6.15
C ARG A 197 8.91 18.97 -6.54
N SER A 198 9.98 18.74 -5.79
CA SER A 198 10.80 17.54 -5.95
C SER A 198 10.00 16.26 -5.63
N VAL A 199 10.31 15.17 -6.33
CA VAL A 199 9.83 13.83 -5.98
C VAL A 199 10.33 13.45 -4.58
N VAL A 200 11.56 13.83 -4.24
CA VAL A 200 12.06 13.72 -2.86
C VAL A 200 11.32 14.73 -1.97
N GLY A 201 10.89 14.28 -0.81
CA GLY A 201 10.01 15.02 0.10
C GLY A 201 8.53 14.83 -0.21
N LEU A 202 8.15 14.10 -1.27
CA LEU A 202 6.77 13.69 -1.46
C LEU A 202 6.36 12.76 -0.32
N LYS A 203 5.18 13.05 0.23
CA LYS A 203 4.54 12.23 1.24
C LYS A 203 3.42 11.42 0.61
N ILE A 204 3.29 10.14 0.94
CA ILE A 204 2.13 9.31 0.59
C ILE A 204 1.08 9.36 1.72
N SER A 205 -0.18 9.06 1.40
CA SER A 205 -1.28 9.18 2.39
C SER A 205 -1.21 8.09 3.44
N TYR A 206 -1.09 6.83 3.01
CA TYR A 206 -1.04 5.68 3.92
C TYR A 206 -0.07 4.60 3.44
N ALA A 207 0.60 3.93 4.38
CA ALA A 207 1.27 2.67 4.09
C ALA A 207 1.04 1.62 5.17
N SER A 208 1.06 0.36 4.76
CA SER A 208 1.15 -0.75 5.71
C SER A 208 2.10 -1.84 5.26
N THR A 209 2.63 -2.55 6.26
CA THR A 209 3.44 -3.73 6.03
C THR A 209 2.94 -4.89 6.87
N ALA A 210 2.81 -6.06 6.27
CA ALA A 210 2.52 -7.30 6.98
C ALA A 210 3.73 -8.23 6.94
N CYS A 211 4.19 -8.66 8.12
CA CYS A 211 5.22 -9.69 8.29
C CYS A 211 6.51 -9.37 7.53
N ALA A 212 6.96 -8.11 7.58
CA ALA A 212 8.25 -7.70 7.02
C ALA A 212 9.35 -7.83 8.08
N GLY A 213 10.35 -8.67 7.85
CA GLY A 213 11.45 -8.91 8.80
C GLY A 213 11.99 -10.33 8.77
N GLY A 214 12.44 -10.84 9.92
CA GLY A 214 12.86 -12.24 10.08
C GLY A 214 14.01 -12.67 9.17
N LEU A 215 14.04 -13.96 8.82
CA LEU A 215 15.12 -14.51 7.97
C LEU A 215 15.16 -13.90 6.57
N THR A 216 14.06 -13.32 6.08
CA THR A 216 14.07 -12.67 4.76
C THR A 216 14.97 -11.42 4.70
N ARG A 217 15.37 -10.85 5.86
CA ARG A 217 16.35 -9.75 5.95
C ARG A 217 17.75 -10.15 5.51
N LEU A 218 18.08 -11.45 5.54
CA LEU A 218 19.39 -11.96 5.15
C LEU A 218 19.58 -11.97 3.63
N LEU A 219 18.50 -11.82 2.87
CA LEU A 219 18.55 -11.83 1.41
C LEU A 219 19.21 -10.55 0.88
N PRO A 220 20.13 -10.64 -0.11
CA PRO A 220 20.92 -9.50 -0.58
C PRO A 220 20.09 -8.29 -1.04
N ASN A 221 18.93 -8.53 -1.63
CA ASN A 221 18.04 -7.47 -2.08
C ASN A 221 17.43 -6.65 -0.94
N GLN A 222 17.62 -7.03 0.33
CA GLN A 222 17.06 -6.34 1.52
C GLN A 222 18.10 -5.61 2.35
N TRP A 223 19.38 -5.63 1.96
CA TRP A 223 20.46 -5.10 2.79
C TRP A 223 20.40 -3.58 2.97
N ASP A 224 19.76 -2.84 2.05
CA ASP A 224 19.61 -1.39 2.16
C ASP A 224 18.66 -0.95 3.27
N VAL A 225 17.76 -1.83 3.75
CA VAL A 225 16.86 -1.59 4.90
C VAL A 225 17.38 -2.14 6.23
N ILE A 226 18.61 -2.65 6.28
CA ILE A 226 19.25 -3.02 7.55
C ILE A 226 19.31 -1.79 8.46
N GLY A 227 18.82 -1.94 9.70
CA GLY A 227 18.70 -0.87 10.69
C GLY A 227 17.57 0.13 10.42
N LYS A 228 16.85 0.03 9.29
CA LYS A 228 15.81 0.98 8.88
C LYS A 228 14.41 0.40 8.79
N LEU A 229 14.27 -0.93 8.79
CA LEU A 229 13.00 -1.62 8.57
C LEU A 229 11.86 -1.16 9.51
N ARG A 230 12.20 -0.88 10.77
CA ARG A 230 11.25 -0.44 11.81
C ARG A 230 11.19 1.07 11.98
N ALA A 231 12.04 1.82 11.28
CA ALA A 231 12.12 3.27 11.38
C ALA A 231 11.31 3.90 10.24
N ILE A 232 10.16 4.49 10.58
CA ILE A 232 9.21 5.01 9.59
C ILE A 232 9.48 6.50 9.36
N PRO A 233 9.87 6.90 8.14
CA PRO A 233 10.18 8.30 7.83
C PRO A 233 8.94 9.17 7.63
N ASN A 234 9.14 10.49 7.51
CA ASN A 234 8.06 11.47 7.31
C ASN A 234 7.46 11.49 5.89
N SER A 235 7.86 10.57 5.02
CA SER A 235 7.31 10.42 3.67
C SER A 235 5.97 9.65 3.65
N VAL A 236 5.36 9.40 4.81
CA VAL A 236 3.99 8.88 4.95
C VAL A 236 3.25 9.66 6.05
N GLU A 237 1.93 9.89 5.89
CA GLU A 237 1.12 10.48 6.97
C GLU A 237 0.82 9.45 8.07
N GLU A 238 0.33 8.28 7.69
CA GLU A 238 -0.05 7.21 8.61
C GLU A 238 0.50 5.84 8.16
N PHE A 239 1.05 5.09 9.11
CA PHE A 239 1.65 3.80 8.88
C PHE A 239 1.12 2.75 9.85
N THR A 240 0.82 1.55 9.34
CA THR A 240 0.47 0.39 10.16
C THR A 240 1.43 -0.78 9.92
N GLY A 241 2.15 -1.19 10.96
CA GLY A 241 2.98 -2.39 10.95
C GLY A 241 2.24 -3.58 11.54
N PHE A 242 2.06 -4.64 10.76
CA PHE A 242 1.48 -5.90 11.22
C PHE A 242 2.55 -6.97 11.40
N TYR A 243 2.46 -7.70 12.50
CA TYR A 243 3.30 -8.86 12.78
C TYR A 243 2.48 -9.92 13.50
N ASN A 244 2.93 -11.15 13.46
CA ASN A 244 2.36 -12.26 14.22
C ASN A 244 3.50 -13.14 14.74
N GLY A 245 3.30 -13.78 15.88
CA GLY A 245 4.17 -14.84 16.35
C GLY A 245 3.46 -16.19 16.22
N PRO A 246 4.13 -17.32 15.96
CA PRO A 246 5.55 -17.48 15.66
C PRO A 246 5.86 -17.30 14.16
N ASP A 247 6.33 -16.12 13.75
CA ASP A 247 6.74 -15.82 12.38
C ASP A 247 8.27 -15.71 12.25
N TRP A 248 8.93 -16.82 11.93
CA TRP A 248 10.38 -16.82 11.68
C TRP A 248 10.79 -16.24 10.32
N LYS A 249 9.86 -16.15 9.36
CA LYS A 249 10.14 -15.66 8.00
C LYS A 249 10.13 -14.14 7.96
N GLY A 250 9.14 -13.53 8.61
CA GLY A 250 8.85 -12.10 8.59
C GLY A 250 8.98 -11.39 9.94
N GLY A 251 9.09 -12.11 11.03
CA GLY A 251 9.20 -11.55 12.37
C GLY A 251 10.64 -11.56 12.90
N ASP A 252 11.11 -10.41 13.39
CA ASP A 252 12.29 -10.37 14.24
C ASP A 252 11.97 -11.09 15.57
N ASN A 253 12.93 -11.85 16.13
CA ASN A 253 12.69 -12.67 17.32
C ASN A 253 11.46 -13.60 17.17
N LEU A 254 11.35 -14.28 16.02
CA LEU A 254 10.22 -15.14 15.65
C LEU A 254 8.85 -14.42 15.65
N GLY A 255 8.85 -13.10 15.43
CA GLY A 255 7.63 -12.29 15.44
C GLY A 255 7.15 -11.90 16.85
N PHE A 256 7.92 -12.22 17.89
CA PHE A 256 7.56 -11.87 19.26
C PHE A 256 8.29 -10.64 19.77
N GLY A 257 7.53 -9.82 20.49
CA GLY A 257 8.06 -8.71 21.27
C GLY A 257 8.41 -7.46 20.47
N PRO A 258 8.93 -6.43 21.15
CA PRO A 258 9.01 -5.06 20.64
C PRO A 258 9.99 -4.86 19.49
N ALA A 259 10.85 -5.84 19.18
CA ALA A 259 11.74 -5.78 18.02
C ALA A 259 10.97 -5.72 16.67
N ASN A 260 9.69 -6.13 16.68
CA ASN A 260 8.82 -6.07 15.50
C ASN A 260 8.10 -4.73 15.34
N HIS A 261 8.16 -3.85 16.35
CA HIS A 261 7.40 -2.62 16.36
C HIS A 261 8.08 -1.56 15.50
N SER A 262 7.33 -1.02 14.55
CA SER A 262 7.69 0.19 13.83
C SER A 262 7.53 1.42 14.73
N HIS A 263 8.38 2.42 14.52
CA HIS A 263 8.34 3.70 15.23
C HIS A 263 8.59 4.86 14.25
N ALA A 264 8.00 6.01 14.53
CA ALA A 264 8.17 7.20 13.72
C ALA A 264 9.57 7.82 13.93
N LEU A 265 10.18 8.29 12.83
CA LEU A 265 11.37 9.15 12.89
C LEU A 265 11.02 10.63 13.08
N GLY A 266 9.74 10.99 12.99
CA GLY A 266 9.26 12.36 13.09
C GLY A 266 7.74 12.41 13.23
N THR A 267 7.06 12.99 12.25
CA THR A 267 5.62 13.33 12.32
C THR A 267 4.69 12.24 11.79
N ALA A 268 5.21 11.17 11.19
CA ALA A 268 4.38 10.05 10.75
C ALA A 268 3.62 9.43 11.93
N ARG A 269 2.31 9.23 11.80
CA ARG A 269 1.53 8.45 12.78
C ARG A 269 1.82 6.96 12.56
N VAL A 270 2.26 6.27 13.60
CA VAL A 270 2.64 4.85 13.50
C VAL A 270 1.84 4.03 14.49
N ARG A 271 1.19 2.98 13.99
CA ARG A 271 0.53 1.94 14.79
C ARG A 271 1.11 0.57 14.48
N ASN A 272 1.12 -0.29 15.48
CA ASN A 272 1.59 -1.66 15.41
C ASN A 272 0.47 -2.60 15.83
N VAL A 273 0.25 -3.64 15.04
CA VAL A 273 -0.84 -4.60 15.26
C VAL A 273 -0.28 -6.01 15.31
N GLN A 274 -0.48 -6.67 16.45
CA GLN A 274 -0.24 -8.09 16.58
C GLN A 274 -1.42 -8.85 16.02
N LEU A 275 -1.22 -9.51 14.88
CA LEU A 275 -2.19 -10.42 14.30
C LEU A 275 -2.21 -11.75 15.08
N PRO A 276 -3.33 -12.50 15.02
CA PRO A 276 -3.43 -13.80 15.66
C PRO A 276 -2.35 -14.77 15.22
N SER A 277 -1.85 -15.56 16.17
CA SER A 277 -0.72 -16.46 15.96
C SER A 277 -0.95 -17.58 14.95
N GLU A 278 -2.22 -17.92 14.76
CA GLU A 278 -2.71 -18.93 13.82
C GLU A 278 -2.72 -18.43 12.37
N TYR A 279 -2.53 -17.12 12.13
CA TYR A 279 -2.42 -16.62 10.78
C TYR A 279 -1.11 -17.10 10.16
N GLU A 280 -1.19 -17.81 9.04
CA GLU A 280 0.00 -18.26 8.33
C GLU A 280 0.69 -17.07 7.65
N HIS A 281 2.00 -16.88 7.89
CA HIS A 281 2.81 -15.79 7.32
C HIS A 281 2.49 -15.55 5.83
N SER A 282 2.48 -16.60 5.00
CA SER A 282 2.31 -16.49 3.56
C SER A 282 0.90 -16.12 3.11
N LYS A 283 -0.11 -16.31 3.95
CA LYS A 283 -1.53 -16.25 3.58
C LYS A 283 -2.28 -15.05 4.12
N ILE A 284 -1.65 -14.19 4.93
CA ILE A 284 -2.31 -12.99 5.49
C ILE A 284 -3.07 -12.17 4.44
N PRO A 285 -2.54 -11.93 3.21
CA PRO A 285 -3.28 -11.20 2.19
C PRO A 285 -4.44 -11.98 1.54
N ASP A 286 -4.55 -13.29 1.78
CA ASP A 286 -5.63 -14.10 1.24
C ASP A 286 -6.96 -13.75 1.90
N THR A 287 -7.76 -12.93 1.22
CA THR A 287 -8.93 -12.28 1.83
C THR A 287 -10.14 -12.25 0.91
N ARG A 288 -10.01 -12.65 -0.36
CA ARG A 288 -11.14 -12.73 -1.30
C ARG A 288 -12.28 -13.60 -0.77
N HIS A 289 -11.97 -14.67 -0.05
CA HIS A 289 -12.97 -15.59 0.51
C HIS A 289 -13.92 -14.89 1.50
N LEU A 290 -13.50 -13.80 2.15
CA LEU A 290 -14.33 -13.01 3.05
C LEU A 290 -15.54 -12.36 2.34
N LEU A 291 -15.45 -12.14 1.02
CA LEU A 291 -16.54 -11.61 0.20
C LEU A 291 -17.72 -12.58 0.05
N GLN A 292 -17.54 -13.86 0.41
CA GLN A 292 -18.59 -14.88 0.30
C GLN A 292 -19.65 -14.77 1.40
N SER A 293 -19.44 -13.89 2.40
CA SER A 293 -20.31 -13.75 3.56
C SER A 293 -20.65 -12.28 3.82
N GLN A 294 -21.92 -11.91 3.61
CA GLN A 294 -22.40 -10.56 3.93
C GLN A 294 -22.17 -10.17 5.40
N PRO A 295 -22.45 -11.04 6.40
CA PRO A 295 -22.11 -10.73 7.80
C PRO A 295 -20.64 -10.42 8.06
N MET A 296 -19.71 -11.09 7.34
CA MET A 296 -18.28 -10.78 7.47
C MET A 296 -17.96 -9.41 6.86
N MET A 297 -18.49 -9.09 5.68
CA MET A 297 -18.31 -7.78 5.04
C MET A 297 -18.88 -6.65 5.89
N ASP A 298 -20.05 -6.84 6.49
CA ASP A 298 -20.69 -5.88 7.39
C ASP A 298 -19.82 -5.65 8.64
N TRP A 299 -19.29 -6.72 9.23
CA TRP A 299 -18.36 -6.63 10.36
C TRP A 299 -17.07 -5.89 9.99
N ILE A 300 -16.47 -6.20 8.83
CA ILE A 300 -15.28 -5.50 8.32
C ILE A 300 -15.57 -4.00 8.12
N ASN A 301 -16.74 -3.65 7.58
CA ASN A 301 -17.13 -2.26 7.38
C ASN A 301 -17.34 -1.50 8.69
N ALA A 302 -17.84 -2.19 9.71
CA ALA A 302 -18.06 -1.66 11.06
C ALA A 302 -16.79 -1.63 11.93
N TYR A 303 -15.75 -2.39 11.57
CA TYR A 303 -14.52 -2.48 12.35
C TYR A 303 -13.87 -1.11 12.58
N ARG A 304 -13.40 -0.89 13.80
CA ARG A 304 -12.66 0.31 14.21
C ARG A 304 -11.41 -0.13 14.97
N PRO A 305 -10.20 0.24 14.49
CA PRO A 305 -8.99 -0.01 15.27
C PRO A 305 -9.00 0.87 16.52
N ALA A 306 -8.39 0.38 17.60
CA ALA A 306 -8.18 1.20 18.79
C ALA A 306 -7.17 2.34 18.48
N ASP A 307 -7.39 3.53 19.05
CA ASP A 307 -6.47 4.67 18.94
C ASP A 307 -5.29 4.51 19.92
N VAL A 308 -4.48 3.48 19.68
CA VAL A 308 -3.32 3.10 20.47
C VAL A 308 -2.14 2.80 19.55
N VAL A 309 -0.92 2.99 20.05
CA VAL A 309 0.31 2.74 19.28
C VAL A 309 0.54 1.23 19.05
N PHE A 310 0.06 0.40 19.97
CA PHE A 310 0.14 -1.04 19.92
C PHE A 310 -1.24 -1.62 20.17
N ASP A 311 -1.68 -2.52 19.31
CA ASP A 311 -2.93 -3.26 19.45
C ASP A 311 -2.71 -4.76 19.19
N ALA A 312 -3.52 -5.59 19.83
CA ALA A 312 -3.56 -7.03 19.64
C ALA A 312 -5.03 -7.48 19.58
N PRO A 313 -5.73 -7.16 18.48
CA PRO A 313 -7.17 -7.38 18.40
C PRO A 313 -7.50 -8.87 18.38
N THR A 314 -8.62 -9.22 19.02
CA THR A 314 -9.21 -10.56 18.99
C THR A 314 -10.51 -10.54 18.21
N LEU A 315 -10.85 -11.65 17.56
CA LEU A 315 -12.13 -11.80 16.90
C LEU A 315 -13.13 -12.43 17.88
N GLU A 316 -14.04 -11.62 18.44
CA GLU A 316 -15.11 -12.10 19.32
C GLU A 316 -16.32 -12.64 18.55
N ALA A 317 -16.50 -12.21 17.30
CA ALA A 317 -17.60 -12.62 16.45
C ALA A 317 -17.42 -14.05 15.92
N THR A 318 -18.52 -14.81 15.87
CA THR A 318 -18.57 -16.12 15.22
C THR A 318 -19.31 -15.99 13.89
N PHE A 319 -18.72 -16.49 12.81
CA PHE A 319 -19.33 -16.49 11.48
C PHE A 319 -19.55 -17.90 10.97
N THR A 320 -20.57 -18.08 10.13
CA THR A 320 -20.67 -19.25 9.27
C THR A 320 -19.67 -19.07 8.11
N GLY A 321 -18.72 -19.99 7.98
CA GLY A 321 -17.70 -19.98 6.93
C GLY A 321 -16.30 -19.61 7.44
N ASP A 322 -15.37 -19.48 6.51
CA ASP A 322 -13.97 -19.20 6.81
C ASP A 322 -13.72 -17.71 7.07
N SER A 323 -13.47 -17.34 8.33
CA SER A 323 -13.15 -15.96 8.75
C SER A 323 -11.65 -15.70 8.92
N ARG A 324 -10.78 -16.60 8.44
CA ARG A 324 -9.33 -16.37 8.52
C ARG A 324 -8.96 -15.05 7.84
N HIS A 325 -7.99 -14.36 8.42
CA HIS A 325 -7.43 -13.09 7.93
C HIS A 325 -8.37 -11.87 8.02
N ILE A 326 -9.56 -12.02 8.61
CA ILE A 326 -10.55 -10.93 8.74
C ILE A 326 -10.04 -9.72 9.54
N LEU A 327 -9.24 -9.91 10.60
CA LEU A 327 -8.71 -8.81 11.41
C LEU A 327 -7.74 -7.93 10.61
N TRP A 328 -6.86 -8.55 9.81
CA TRP A 328 -5.95 -7.83 8.94
C TRP A 328 -6.71 -7.10 7.83
N ALA A 329 -7.66 -7.78 7.19
CA ALA A 329 -8.49 -7.21 6.13
C ALA A 329 -9.28 -5.98 6.64
N ALA A 330 -9.87 -6.09 7.83
CA ALA A 330 -10.69 -5.02 8.40
C ALA A 330 -9.87 -3.79 8.80
N ASP A 331 -8.70 -4.00 9.39
CA ASP A 331 -7.81 -2.91 9.80
C ASP A 331 -7.25 -2.14 8.58
N VAL A 332 -6.77 -2.86 7.58
CA VAL A 332 -6.27 -2.24 6.34
C VAL A 332 -7.41 -1.56 5.58
N TRP A 333 -8.60 -2.19 5.50
CA TRP A 333 -9.76 -1.59 4.85
C TRP A 333 -10.23 -0.30 5.54
N PHE A 334 -10.25 -0.28 6.88
CA PHE A 334 -10.55 0.94 7.64
C PHE A 334 -9.62 2.09 7.23
N SER A 335 -8.31 1.84 7.19
CA SER A 335 -7.32 2.85 6.85
C SER A 335 -7.45 3.31 5.38
N ILE A 336 -7.73 2.38 4.47
CA ILE A 336 -7.99 2.69 3.05
C ILE A 336 -9.18 3.63 2.88
N LYS A 337 -10.31 3.34 3.55
CA LYS A 337 -11.50 4.20 3.50
C LYS A 337 -11.21 5.60 4.04
N LYS A 338 -10.55 5.68 5.19
CA LYS A 338 -10.16 6.93 5.84
C LYS A 338 -9.32 7.80 4.91
N HIS A 339 -8.27 7.24 4.34
CA HIS A 339 -7.35 8.00 3.48
C HIS A 339 -7.96 8.31 2.10
N TRP A 340 -8.91 7.51 1.61
CA TRP A 340 -9.69 7.88 0.43
C TRP A 340 -10.50 9.17 0.67
N VAL A 341 -11.24 9.24 1.78
CA VAL A 341 -12.02 10.43 2.14
C VAL A 341 -11.11 11.63 2.39
N LEU A 342 -10.03 11.47 3.16
CA LEU A 342 -9.10 12.57 3.47
C LEU A 342 -8.49 13.19 2.20
N GLU A 343 -8.02 12.37 1.25
CA GLU A 343 -7.42 12.89 0.02
C GLU A 343 -8.43 13.62 -0.85
N LEU A 344 -9.67 13.11 -0.95
CA LEU A 344 -10.75 13.80 -1.66
C LEU A 344 -11.10 15.14 -1.01
N GLN A 345 -11.25 15.17 0.32
CA GLN A 345 -11.54 16.41 1.03
C GLN A 345 -10.41 17.45 0.87
N ASN A 346 -9.15 17.00 0.91
CA ASN A 346 -7.99 17.87 0.67
C ASN A 346 -8.01 18.46 -0.75
N LEU A 347 -8.32 17.63 -1.75
CA LEU A 347 -8.45 18.07 -3.14
C LEU A 347 -9.55 19.14 -3.30
N ILE A 348 -10.74 18.89 -2.75
CA ILE A 348 -11.88 19.81 -2.86
C ILE A 348 -11.56 21.13 -2.17
N ARG A 349 -11.02 21.09 -0.94
CA ARG A 349 -10.63 22.30 -0.18
C ARG A 349 -9.57 23.12 -0.93
N ALA A 350 -8.54 22.47 -1.47
CA ALA A 350 -7.50 23.14 -2.25
C ALA A 350 -8.06 23.82 -3.51
N ARG A 351 -8.95 23.13 -4.24
CA ARG A 351 -9.60 23.69 -5.44
C ARG A 351 -10.46 24.92 -5.12
N ARG A 352 -11.27 24.85 -4.07
CA ARG A 352 -12.10 25.99 -3.63
C ARG A 352 -11.25 27.18 -3.20
N ALA A 353 -10.18 26.93 -2.45
CA ALA A 353 -9.25 27.99 -2.05
C ALA A 353 -8.62 28.69 -3.28
N ALA A 354 -8.23 27.92 -4.31
CA ALA A 354 -7.67 28.48 -5.55
C ALA A 354 -8.69 29.29 -6.37
N GLN A 355 -9.99 28.94 -6.31
CA GLN A 355 -11.06 29.69 -6.98
C GLN A 355 -11.37 31.01 -6.29
N HIS A 356 -11.26 31.10 -4.96
CA HIS A 356 -11.50 32.35 -4.22
C HIS A 356 -10.39 33.41 -4.37
N VAL A 357 -9.21 33.03 -4.87
CA VAL A 357 -8.07 33.93 -5.09
C VAL A 357 -8.06 34.51 -6.52
N ARG A 358 -8.90 34.00 -7.42
CA ARG A 358 -9.13 34.53 -8.77
C ARG A 358 -10.36 35.42 -8.78
#